data_AF-A0A5R9KIB1-F1
#
_entry.id   AF-A0A5R9KIB1-F1
#
_cell.length_a   1.000
_cell.length_b   1.000
_cell.length_c   1.000
_cell.angle_alpha   90.00
_cell.angle_beta   90.00
_cell.angle_gamma   90.00
#
_symmetry.space_group_name_H-M   'P 1'
#
loop_
_entity.id
_entity.type
_entity.pdbx_description
1 polymer ?
#
loop_
_entity_poly.entity_id
_entity_poly.type
_entity_poly.pdbx_seq_one_letter_code
_entity_poly.pdbx_strand_id
1 'polypeptide(L)'
;MAWFWLDRPMLLNKSTQINMKNLHYYFLIAGTCLLTAFTTLDKNAVSFQDEDKTFVKAAAEGGLLEVKLGELAMKNGSSKAVKDYGKMMVNDHTKVNKELMNLAKKKNMEVPTTLGPEKQQKYDSLASVKDNTFDMVYMNMMILSHEQTIGIFQNESSAGTDADLKKWAESKVPALKHHLEMAESLFQTANKK
;
A
#
# COMPACT_ATOMS: atom_id res chain seq x y z
N MET A 1 -8.92 -29.85 43.84
CA MET A 1 -8.07 -30.83 44.53
C MET A 1 -6.79 -30.98 43.72
N ALA A 2 -5.65 -31.24 44.37
CA ALA A 2 -4.32 -31.28 43.75
C ALA A 2 -3.91 -32.71 43.32
N TRP A 3 -2.59 -32.97 43.25
CA TRP A 3 -1.88 -34.20 42.83
C TRP A 3 -1.68 -34.29 41.28
N PHE A 4 -0.55 -33.87 40.70
CA PHE A 4 0.78 -34.54 40.64
C PHE A 4 0.68 -36.01 40.18
N TRP A 5 1.44 -36.53 39.20
CA TRP A 5 2.87 -36.35 38.85
C TRP A 5 3.08 -36.43 37.30
N LEU A 6 4.27 -36.50 36.65
CA LEU A 6 5.70 -36.54 37.02
C LEU A 6 6.55 -36.01 35.84
N ASP A 7 7.75 -35.48 36.07
CA ASP A 7 8.74 -35.08 35.05
C ASP A 7 9.38 -36.24 34.26
N ARG A 8 9.76 -35.98 33.01
CA ARG A 8 11.09 -36.37 32.48
C ARG A 8 11.54 -35.48 31.31
N PRO A 9 12.72 -34.83 31.37
CA PRO A 9 13.24 -34.03 30.26
C PRO A 9 13.84 -34.90 29.16
N MET A 10 13.65 -34.52 27.89
CA MET A 10 14.34 -35.13 26.74
C MET A 10 15.55 -34.27 26.34
N LEU A 11 16.65 -34.95 26.00
CA LEU A 11 17.99 -34.36 25.96
C LEU A 11 18.29 -33.60 24.65
N LEU A 12 19.08 -32.55 24.79
CA LEU A 12 19.70 -31.78 23.70
C LEU A 12 20.57 -32.69 22.81
N ASN A 13 20.35 -32.66 21.49
CA ASN A 13 21.36 -33.12 20.53
C ASN A 13 22.33 -31.97 20.20
N LYS A 14 23.56 -32.03 20.74
CA LYS A 14 24.71 -31.27 20.25
C LYS A 14 25.57 -32.16 19.36
N SER A 15 25.60 -31.95 18.04
CA SER A 15 26.61 -32.58 17.18
C SER A 15 26.83 -31.91 15.81
N THR A 16 27.51 -30.76 15.79
CA THR A 16 28.49 -30.43 14.72
C THR A 16 29.40 -29.28 15.17
N GLN A 17 30.42 -29.62 15.97
CA GLN A 17 31.54 -28.73 16.28
C GLN A 17 32.64 -28.99 15.23
N ILE A 18 32.94 -28.01 14.38
CA ILE A 18 34.07 -28.11 13.44
C ILE A 18 35.37 -27.81 14.21
N ASN A 19 36.31 -28.73 14.08
CA ASN A 19 37.54 -28.79 14.86
C ASN A 19 38.69 -28.09 14.12
N MET A 20 39.01 -26.84 14.50
CA MET A 20 40.22 -26.15 14.03
C MET A 20 41.34 -26.31 15.06
N LYS A 21 42.20 -27.31 14.84
CA LYS A 21 43.37 -27.55 15.69
C LYS A 21 44.42 -26.46 15.49
N ASN A 22 44.91 -25.97 16.62
CA ASN A 22 46.11 -25.18 16.83
C ASN A 22 47.16 -25.25 15.70
N LEU A 23 47.47 -24.10 15.11
CA LEU A 23 48.74 -23.87 14.40
C LEU A 23 49.34 -22.57 14.94
N HIS A 24 50.31 -22.68 15.85
CA HIS A 24 51.08 -21.54 16.33
C HIS A 24 52.22 -21.24 15.34
N TYR A 25 52.41 -19.99 14.95
CA TYR A 25 53.65 -19.26 15.26
C TYR A 25 53.53 -17.75 15.04
N TYR A 26 54.41 -17.01 15.70
CA TYR A 26 54.39 -15.55 15.86
C TYR A 26 54.89 -14.80 14.62
N PHE A 27 54.39 -13.58 14.41
CA PHE A 27 55.25 -12.43 14.12
C PHE A 27 54.71 -11.14 14.74
N LEU A 28 55.59 -10.47 15.50
CA LEU A 28 55.40 -9.11 16.00
C LEU A 28 55.59 -8.12 14.85
N ILE A 29 54.56 -7.32 14.52
CA ILE A 29 54.77 -5.97 13.98
C ILE A 29 53.84 -5.02 14.72
N ALA A 30 54.44 -4.10 15.47
CA ALA A 30 53.73 -2.99 16.11
C ALA A 30 53.57 -1.84 15.11
N GLY A 31 52.41 -1.16 15.17
CA GLY A 31 52.24 0.18 14.63
C GLY A 31 51.84 0.28 13.16
N THR A 32 50.55 0.52 12.91
CA THR A 32 50.09 1.80 12.33
C THR A 32 48.58 1.92 12.46
N CYS A 33 48.08 3.14 12.67
CA CYS A 33 46.67 3.40 12.84
C CYS A 33 45.95 3.34 11.48
N LEU A 34 45.22 2.25 11.22
CA LEU A 34 44.24 2.21 10.13
C LEU A 34 42.86 2.53 10.72
N LEU A 35 42.42 3.77 10.55
CA LEU A 35 41.03 4.16 10.80
C LEU A 35 40.14 3.59 9.68
N THR A 36 39.83 2.30 9.77
CA THR A 36 38.85 1.67 8.87
C THR A 36 37.47 2.23 9.22
N ALA A 37 37.04 3.24 8.47
CA ALA A 37 35.65 3.65 8.45
C ALA A 37 34.81 2.50 7.88
N PHE A 38 34.33 1.62 8.78
CA PHE A 38 33.24 0.71 8.47
C PHE A 38 32.00 1.57 8.21
N THR A 39 31.77 1.90 6.94
CA THR A 39 30.47 2.36 6.48
C THR A 39 29.49 1.22 6.69
N THR A 40 28.79 1.23 7.81
CA THR A 40 27.61 0.40 8.02
C THR A 40 26.59 0.79 6.96
N LEU A 41 26.54 0.03 5.87
CA LEU A 41 25.43 0.05 4.92
C LEU A 41 24.20 -0.37 5.71
N ASP A 42 23.45 0.64 6.15
CA ASP A 42 22.33 0.46 7.06
C ASP A 42 21.19 -0.22 6.28
N LYS A 43 21.11 -1.55 6.43
CA LYS A 43 20.12 -2.38 5.72
C LYS A 43 18.68 -1.93 5.98
N ASN A 44 18.45 -1.23 7.10
CA ASN A 44 17.16 -0.65 7.44
C ASN A 44 16.79 0.53 6.53
N ALA A 45 17.75 1.37 6.14
CA ALA A 45 17.49 2.52 5.26
C ALA A 45 17.02 2.08 3.86
N VAL A 46 17.44 0.88 3.41
CA VAL A 46 16.99 0.31 2.13
C VAL A 46 15.56 -0.22 2.23
N SER A 47 15.17 -0.91 3.32
CA SER A 47 13.83 -1.50 3.42
C SER A 47 12.72 -0.45 3.54
N PHE A 48 12.93 0.62 4.30
CA PHE A 48 11.89 1.65 4.45
C PHE A 48 11.70 2.48 3.16
N GLN A 49 12.76 2.74 2.39
CA GLN A 49 12.63 3.45 1.12
C GLN A 49 11.88 2.64 0.04
N ASP A 50 11.74 1.33 0.23
CA ASP A 50 10.90 0.47 -0.61
C ASP A 50 9.41 0.50 -0.20
N GLU A 51 9.08 0.89 1.04
CA GLU A 51 7.70 1.14 1.48
C GLU A 51 7.13 2.37 0.78
N ASP A 52 7.83 3.52 0.81
CA ASP A 52 7.43 4.76 0.13
C ASP A 52 7.18 4.55 -1.38
N LYS A 53 8.04 3.77 -2.05
CA LYS A 53 7.86 3.40 -3.48
C LYS A 53 6.63 2.52 -3.69
N THR A 54 6.40 1.57 -2.78
CA THR A 54 5.23 0.68 -2.82
C THR A 54 3.94 1.48 -2.62
N PHE A 55 3.94 2.45 -1.71
CA PHE A 55 2.85 3.41 -1.54
C PHE A 55 2.61 4.22 -2.81
N VAL A 56 3.63 4.85 -3.40
CA VAL A 56 3.50 5.65 -4.63
C VAL A 56 2.92 4.82 -5.78
N LYS A 57 3.39 3.57 -5.95
CA LYS A 57 2.85 2.63 -6.94
C LYS A 57 1.37 2.30 -6.69
N ALA A 58 1.02 1.96 -5.45
CA ALA A 58 -0.34 1.59 -5.07
C ALA A 58 -1.33 2.76 -5.20
N ALA A 59 -0.93 3.96 -4.76
CA ALA A 59 -1.72 5.18 -4.86
C ALA A 59 -1.95 5.59 -6.32
N ALA A 60 -0.93 5.47 -7.18
CA ALA A 60 -1.07 5.77 -8.61
C ALA A 60 -1.99 4.78 -9.33
N GLU A 61 -1.82 3.48 -9.13
CA GLU A 61 -2.68 2.46 -9.75
C GLU A 61 -4.12 2.51 -9.21
N GLY A 62 -4.30 2.84 -7.92
CA GLY A 62 -5.60 3.09 -7.30
C GLY A 62 -6.32 4.30 -7.91
N GLY A 63 -5.68 5.46 -7.90
CA GLY A 63 -6.25 6.69 -8.44
C GLY A 63 -6.46 6.66 -9.95
N LEU A 64 -5.66 5.90 -10.72
CA LEU A 64 -5.93 5.63 -12.14
C LEU A 64 -7.18 4.76 -12.34
N LEU A 65 -7.39 3.76 -11.48
CA LEU A 65 -8.58 2.92 -11.52
C LEU A 65 -9.83 3.74 -11.15
N GLU A 66 -9.78 4.53 -10.09
CA GLU A 66 -10.94 5.27 -9.59
C GLU A 66 -11.43 6.35 -10.57
N VAL A 67 -10.52 7.01 -11.31
CA VAL A 67 -10.90 7.86 -12.46
C VAL A 67 -11.64 7.04 -13.53
N LYS A 68 -11.09 5.90 -13.95
CA LYS A 68 -11.70 5.05 -14.99
C LYS A 68 -13.05 4.45 -14.58
N LEU A 69 -13.22 4.08 -13.32
CA LEU A 69 -14.50 3.61 -12.78
C LEU A 69 -15.51 4.76 -12.67
N GLY A 70 -15.08 5.97 -12.34
CA GLY A 70 -15.91 7.18 -12.37
C GLY A 70 -16.41 7.53 -13.78
N GLU A 71 -15.56 7.41 -14.80
CA GLU A 71 -15.94 7.54 -16.22
C GLU A 71 -17.00 6.51 -16.63
N LEU A 72 -16.84 5.24 -16.24
CA LEU A 72 -17.85 4.21 -16.44
C LEU A 72 -19.16 4.55 -15.74
N ALA A 73 -19.11 5.07 -14.51
CA ALA A 73 -20.31 5.41 -13.75
C ALA A 73 -21.09 6.60 -14.32
N MET A 74 -20.39 7.63 -14.83
CA MET A 74 -21.03 8.72 -15.58
C MET A 74 -21.80 8.22 -16.80
N LYS A 75 -21.26 7.20 -17.49
CA LYS A 75 -21.84 6.63 -18.71
C LYS A 75 -22.98 5.64 -18.41
N ASN A 76 -22.72 4.66 -17.56
CA ASN A 76 -23.55 3.47 -17.36
C ASN A 76 -24.47 3.55 -16.13
N GLY A 77 -24.23 4.50 -15.21
CA GLY A 77 -25.04 4.65 -14.00
C GLY A 77 -26.52 4.82 -14.33
N SER A 78 -27.39 4.18 -13.53
CA SER A 78 -28.84 4.29 -13.68
C SER A 78 -29.40 5.51 -12.97
N SER A 79 -28.88 5.82 -11.77
CA SER A 79 -29.31 6.98 -10.98
C SER A 79 -28.46 8.23 -11.25
N LYS A 80 -29.10 9.42 -11.17
CA LYS A 80 -28.37 10.70 -11.25
C LYS A 80 -27.28 10.80 -10.17
N ALA A 81 -27.58 10.33 -8.95
CA ALA A 81 -26.65 10.39 -7.83
C ALA A 81 -25.37 9.57 -8.07
N VAL A 82 -25.47 8.38 -8.67
CA VAL A 82 -24.28 7.60 -9.06
C VAL A 82 -23.49 8.26 -10.20
N LYS A 83 -24.14 8.91 -11.17
CA LYS A 83 -23.45 9.70 -12.20
C LYS A 83 -22.72 10.93 -11.62
N ASP A 84 -23.36 11.62 -10.69
CA ASP A 84 -22.77 12.78 -10.00
C ASP A 84 -21.56 12.35 -9.15
N TYR A 85 -21.67 11.22 -8.42
CA TYR A 85 -20.56 10.61 -7.70
C TYR A 85 -19.39 10.24 -8.63
N GLY A 86 -19.68 9.53 -9.74
CA GLY A 86 -18.65 9.19 -10.74
C GLY A 86 -17.93 10.42 -11.31
N LYS A 87 -18.66 11.52 -11.55
CA LYS A 87 -18.08 12.80 -11.98
C LYS A 87 -17.19 13.44 -10.93
N MET A 88 -17.58 13.40 -9.64
CA MET A 88 -16.75 13.85 -8.53
C MET A 88 -15.46 13.04 -8.44
N MET A 89 -15.56 11.70 -8.51
CA MET A 89 -14.39 10.80 -8.50
C MET A 89 -13.40 11.12 -9.62
N VAL A 90 -13.88 11.31 -10.86
CA VAL A 90 -13.02 11.73 -11.99
C VAL A 90 -12.29 13.03 -11.68
N ASN A 91 -12.98 14.06 -11.17
CA ASN A 91 -12.38 15.36 -10.90
C ASN A 91 -11.32 15.30 -9.78
N ASP A 92 -11.69 14.73 -8.63
CA ASP A 92 -10.87 14.73 -7.43
C ASP A 92 -9.63 13.85 -7.62
N HIS A 93 -9.81 12.63 -8.15
CA HIS A 93 -8.69 11.70 -8.34
C HIS A 93 -7.78 12.13 -9.50
N THR A 94 -8.30 12.75 -10.56
CA THR A 94 -7.45 13.37 -11.59
C THR A 94 -6.55 14.47 -11.01
N LYS A 95 -7.03 15.23 -10.02
CA LYS A 95 -6.23 16.23 -9.32
C LYS A 95 -5.18 15.57 -8.42
N VAL A 96 -5.58 14.61 -7.59
CA VAL A 96 -4.69 13.86 -6.67
C VAL A 96 -3.58 13.13 -7.44
N ASN A 97 -3.91 12.48 -8.57
CA ASN A 97 -2.93 11.81 -9.44
C ASN A 97 -1.85 12.78 -9.95
N LYS A 98 -2.24 14.00 -10.36
CA LYS A 98 -1.29 15.05 -10.80
C LYS A 98 -0.41 15.53 -9.66
N GLU A 99 -0.93 15.64 -8.44
CA GLU A 99 -0.13 15.98 -7.26
C GLU A 99 0.91 14.89 -6.97
N LEU A 100 0.50 13.61 -6.96
CA LEU A 100 1.38 12.46 -6.76
C LEU A 100 2.49 12.38 -7.81
N MET A 101 2.15 12.50 -9.10
CA MET A 101 3.13 12.51 -10.20
C MET A 101 4.19 13.62 -10.02
N ASN A 102 3.76 14.82 -9.62
CA ASN A 102 4.67 15.93 -9.37
C ASN A 102 5.57 15.70 -8.15
N LEU A 103 5.05 15.04 -7.12
CA LEU A 103 5.80 14.73 -5.90
C LEU A 103 6.84 13.62 -6.14
N ALA A 104 6.41 12.51 -6.76
CA ALA A 104 7.29 11.39 -7.14
C ALA A 104 8.40 11.83 -8.11
N LYS A 105 8.09 12.69 -9.10
CA LYS A 105 9.08 13.25 -10.04
C LYS A 105 10.19 14.02 -9.32
N LYS A 106 9.87 14.80 -8.29
CA LYS A 106 10.90 15.52 -7.48
C LYS A 106 11.83 14.58 -6.72
N LYS A 107 11.39 13.35 -6.46
CA LYS A 107 12.08 12.32 -5.67
C LYS A 107 12.72 11.24 -6.56
N ASN A 108 12.67 11.41 -7.89
CA ASN A 108 13.11 10.42 -8.89
C ASN A 108 12.44 9.03 -8.70
N MET A 109 11.19 9.01 -8.23
CA MET A 109 10.39 7.80 -8.10
C MET A 109 9.60 7.55 -9.39
N GLU A 110 9.57 6.29 -9.83
CA GLU A 110 8.74 5.87 -10.97
C GLU A 110 7.26 5.82 -10.57
N VAL A 111 6.38 6.20 -11.50
CA VAL A 111 4.93 6.22 -11.30
C VAL A 111 4.27 5.47 -12.46
N PRO A 112 3.49 4.40 -12.22
CA PRO A 112 2.71 3.74 -13.26
C PRO A 112 1.75 4.73 -13.94
N THR A 113 1.72 4.73 -15.27
CA THR A 113 0.77 5.51 -16.09
C THR A 113 -0.37 4.66 -16.65
N THR A 114 -0.38 3.37 -16.32
CA THR A 114 -1.35 2.36 -16.76
C THR A 114 -1.80 1.51 -15.56
N LEU A 115 -2.91 0.79 -15.71
CA LEU A 115 -3.37 -0.16 -14.68
C LEU A 115 -2.49 -1.41 -14.68
N GLY A 116 -2.12 -1.87 -13.48
CA GLY A 116 -1.63 -3.24 -13.29
C GLY A 116 -2.73 -4.28 -13.51
N PRO A 117 -2.40 -5.58 -13.74
CA PRO A 117 -3.37 -6.61 -14.13
C PRO A 117 -4.58 -6.75 -13.20
N GLU A 118 -4.39 -6.70 -11.88
CA GLU A 118 -5.48 -6.79 -10.89
C GLU A 118 -6.46 -5.61 -10.99
N LYS A 119 -5.93 -4.39 -11.17
CA LYS A 119 -6.74 -3.17 -11.30
C LYS A 119 -7.45 -3.15 -12.66
N GLN A 120 -6.79 -3.65 -13.71
CA GLN A 120 -7.42 -3.84 -15.03
C GLN A 120 -8.58 -4.84 -14.95
N GLN A 121 -8.40 -5.99 -14.28
CA GLN A 121 -9.48 -6.96 -14.06
C GLN A 121 -10.66 -6.36 -13.28
N LYS A 122 -10.41 -5.51 -12.28
CA LYS A 122 -11.47 -4.77 -11.56
C LYS A 122 -12.24 -3.84 -12.51
N TYR A 123 -11.54 -3.09 -13.37
CA TYR A 123 -12.17 -2.26 -14.41
C TYR A 123 -13.01 -3.09 -15.39
N ASP A 124 -12.45 -4.17 -15.95
CA ASP A 124 -13.13 -5.03 -16.92
C ASP A 124 -14.39 -5.68 -16.34
N SER A 125 -14.31 -6.07 -15.05
CA SER A 125 -15.44 -6.64 -14.30
C SER A 125 -16.60 -5.66 -14.23
N LEU A 126 -16.38 -4.40 -13.82
CA LEU A 126 -17.45 -3.38 -13.80
C LEU A 126 -17.91 -3.02 -15.22
N ALA A 127 -16.99 -2.90 -16.18
CA ALA A 127 -17.32 -2.61 -17.56
C ALA A 127 -18.22 -3.67 -18.21
N SER A 128 -18.16 -4.92 -17.73
CA SER A 128 -18.99 -6.04 -18.17
C SER A 128 -20.45 -5.97 -17.68
N VAL A 129 -20.75 -5.27 -16.58
CA VAL A 129 -22.11 -5.17 -16.03
C VAL A 129 -23.00 -4.35 -16.98
N LYS A 130 -24.07 -4.98 -17.49
CA LYS A 130 -25.04 -4.38 -18.45
C LYS A 130 -26.47 -4.30 -17.93
N ASP A 131 -26.74 -4.85 -16.76
CA ASP A 131 -28.07 -4.87 -16.16
C ASP A 131 -28.25 -3.73 -15.14
N ASN A 132 -29.41 -3.73 -14.48
CA ASN A 132 -29.77 -2.72 -13.49
C ASN A 132 -28.96 -2.81 -12.18
N THR A 133 -28.03 -3.77 -12.04
CA THR A 133 -27.16 -3.90 -10.85
C THR A 133 -25.92 -2.99 -10.91
N PHE A 134 -25.65 -2.32 -12.03
CA PHE A 134 -24.45 -1.47 -12.20
C PHE A 134 -24.20 -0.51 -11.02
N ASP A 135 -25.23 0.23 -10.58
CA ASP A 135 -25.13 1.18 -9.48
C ASP A 135 -24.69 0.49 -8.16
N MET A 136 -25.25 -0.69 -7.88
CA MET A 136 -24.92 -1.51 -6.70
C MET A 136 -23.48 -2.03 -6.77
N VAL A 137 -23.07 -2.62 -7.89
CA VAL A 137 -21.73 -3.18 -8.08
C VAL A 137 -20.67 -2.08 -8.01
N TYR A 138 -20.90 -0.94 -8.66
CA TYR A 138 -19.99 0.20 -8.63
C TYR A 138 -19.84 0.77 -7.21
N MET A 139 -20.93 1.00 -6.49
CA MET A 139 -20.85 1.53 -5.11
C MET A 139 -20.14 0.56 -4.17
N ASN A 140 -20.40 -0.75 -4.27
CA ASN A 140 -19.68 -1.76 -3.49
C ASN A 140 -18.16 -1.76 -3.80
N MET A 141 -17.78 -1.59 -5.07
CA MET A 141 -16.37 -1.45 -5.44
C MET A 141 -15.72 -0.17 -4.89
N MET A 142 -16.45 0.94 -4.83
CA MET A 142 -15.96 2.20 -4.24
C MET A 142 -15.76 2.09 -2.72
N ILE A 143 -16.68 1.43 -2.00
CA ILE A 143 -16.53 1.13 -0.56
C ILE A 143 -15.21 0.36 -0.33
N LEU A 144 -15.06 -0.81 -0.95
CA LEU A 144 -13.89 -1.67 -0.78
C LEU A 144 -12.57 -0.99 -1.22
N SER A 145 -12.61 -0.18 -2.29
CA SER A 145 -11.44 0.57 -2.76
C SER A 145 -11.03 1.66 -1.78
N HIS A 146 -11.99 2.42 -1.22
CA HIS A 146 -11.68 3.46 -0.25
C HIS A 146 -11.27 2.91 1.11
N GLU A 147 -11.88 1.85 1.62
CA GLU A 147 -11.43 1.19 2.86
C GLU A 147 -9.96 0.76 2.76
N GLN A 148 -9.59 0.08 1.67
CA GLN A 148 -8.21 -0.33 1.40
C GLN A 148 -7.29 0.89 1.28
N THR A 149 -7.71 1.92 0.53
CA THR A 149 -6.90 3.11 0.24
C THR A 149 -6.69 3.97 1.48
N ILE A 150 -7.69 4.10 2.36
CA ILE A 150 -7.56 4.78 3.65
C ILE A 150 -6.48 4.10 4.49
N GLY A 151 -6.51 2.75 4.59
CA GLY A 151 -5.48 2.00 5.30
C GLY A 151 -4.07 2.22 4.74
N ILE A 152 -3.91 2.19 3.41
CA ILE A 152 -2.64 2.45 2.72
C ILE A 152 -2.12 3.88 3.01
N PHE A 153 -2.98 4.89 2.91
CA PHE A 153 -2.60 6.29 3.15
C PHE A 153 -2.31 6.57 4.62
N GLN A 154 -3.03 5.91 5.55
CA GLN A 154 -2.72 5.98 6.98
C GLN A 154 -1.38 5.31 7.32
N ASN A 155 -1.08 4.16 6.70
CA ASN A 155 0.23 3.51 6.85
C ASN A 155 1.36 4.43 6.39
N GLU A 156 1.28 4.99 5.17
CA GLU A 156 2.29 5.95 4.69
C GLU A 156 2.44 7.14 5.63
N SER A 157 1.34 7.78 6.03
CA SER A 157 1.37 8.97 6.90
C SER A 157 2.07 8.74 8.24
N SER A 158 2.05 7.50 8.75
CA SER A 158 2.59 7.13 10.06
C SER A 158 3.96 6.45 9.96
N ALA A 159 4.12 5.46 9.09
CA ALA A 159 5.30 4.60 8.96
C ALA A 159 6.29 4.99 7.85
N GLY A 160 5.85 5.66 6.78
CA GLY A 160 6.69 6.01 5.63
C GLY A 160 7.91 6.88 6.01
N THR A 161 8.96 6.90 5.18
CA THR A 161 10.19 7.63 5.47
C THR A 161 10.23 9.05 4.92
N ASP A 162 9.71 9.28 3.71
CA ASP A 162 9.79 10.58 3.08
C ASP A 162 8.75 11.56 3.67
N ALA A 163 9.25 12.60 4.35
CA ALA A 163 8.41 13.56 5.07
C ALA A 163 7.37 14.30 4.20
N ASP A 164 7.61 14.48 2.90
CA ASP A 164 6.60 15.09 2.01
C ASP A 164 5.52 14.07 1.64
N LEU A 165 5.88 12.81 1.37
CA LEU A 165 4.92 11.74 1.09
C LEU A 165 4.02 11.47 2.30
N LYS A 166 4.59 11.34 3.51
CA LYS A 166 3.81 11.20 4.75
C LYS A 166 2.75 12.29 4.88
N LYS A 167 3.16 13.55 4.78
CA LYS A 167 2.30 14.73 4.90
C LYS A 167 1.28 14.83 3.77
N TRP A 168 1.68 14.46 2.55
CA TRP A 168 0.76 14.42 1.41
C TRP A 168 -0.32 13.34 1.61
N ALA A 169 0.07 12.14 2.03
CA ALA A 169 -0.85 11.04 2.31
C ALA A 169 -1.83 11.39 3.44
N GLU A 170 -1.33 11.91 4.56
CA GLU A 170 -2.14 12.43 5.68
C GLU A 170 -3.22 13.41 5.17
N SER A 171 -2.84 14.34 4.30
CA SER A 171 -3.76 15.37 3.76
C SER A 171 -4.90 14.81 2.91
N LYS A 172 -4.84 13.56 2.44
CA LYS A 172 -5.91 12.94 1.61
C LYS A 172 -6.89 12.11 2.40
N VAL A 173 -6.51 11.62 3.59
CA VAL A 173 -7.36 10.76 4.43
C VAL A 173 -8.76 11.34 4.68
N PRO A 174 -8.97 12.66 4.93
CA PRO A 174 -10.31 13.22 5.11
C PRO A 174 -11.19 13.13 3.86
N ALA A 175 -10.63 13.35 2.67
CA ALA A 175 -11.36 13.25 1.41
C ALA A 175 -11.73 11.80 1.08
N LEU A 176 -10.79 10.86 1.28
CA LEU A 176 -11.03 9.43 1.08
C LEU A 176 -12.16 8.91 1.99
N LYS A 177 -12.20 9.35 3.26
CA LYS A 177 -13.30 9.03 4.19
C LYS A 177 -14.64 9.60 3.72
N HIS A 178 -14.66 10.84 3.24
CA HIS A 178 -15.87 11.44 2.72
C HIS A 178 -16.39 10.72 1.45
N HIS A 179 -15.48 10.31 0.55
CA HIS A 179 -15.82 9.51 -0.63
C HIS A 179 -16.39 8.12 -0.25
N LEU A 180 -15.88 7.49 0.82
CA LEU A 180 -16.40 6.25 1.40
C LEU A 180 -17.83 6.43 1.96
N GLU A 181 -18.04 7.40 2.86
CA GLU A 181 -19.35 7.70 3.47
C GLU A 181 -20.45 7.92 2.41
N MET A 182 -20.11 8.62 1.32
CA MET A 182 -21.01 8.81 0.19
C MET A 182 -21.28 7.50 -0.58
N ALA A 183 -20.28 6.65 -0.79
CA ALA A 183 -20.46 5.36 -1.45
C ALA A 183 -21.37 4.42 -0.63
N GLU A 184 -21.20 4.37 0.70
CA GLU A 184 -22.05 3.61 1.62
C GLU A 184 -23.51 4.08 1.55
N SER A 185 -23.74 5.39 1.61
CA SER A 185 -25.08 5.99 1.53
C SER A 185 -25.78 5.69 0.20
N LEU A 186 -25.04 5.77 -0.91
CA LEU A 186 -25.55 5.45 -2.24
C LEU A 186 -25.78 3.95 -2.45
N PHE A 187 -24.92 3.08 -1.91
CA PHE A 187 -25.12 1.63 -1.90
C PHE A 187 -26.40 1.23 -1.16
N GLN A 188 -26.61 1.77 0.04
CA GLN A 188 -27.86 1.55 0.79
C GLN A 188 -29.10 2.07 0.06
N THR A 189 -28.96 3.11 -0.77
CA THR A 189 -30.05 3.66 -1.58
C THR A 189 -30.33 2.82 -2.83
N ALA A 190 -29.30 2.23 -3.43
CA ALA A 190 -29.43 1.30 -4.55
C ALA A 190 -30.07 -0.03 -4.13
N ASN A 191 -29.72 -0.57 -2.96
CA ASN A 191 -30.21 -1.85 -2.43
C ASN A 191 -31.67 -1.84 -1.96
N LYS A 192 -32.34 -0.67 -1.93
CA LYS A 192 -33.73 -0.51 -1.48
C LYS A 192 -34.75 -0.43 -2.63
N LYS A 193 -34.30 -0.68 -3.87
CA LYS A 193 -35.10 -0.60 -5.11
C LYS A 193 -35.22 -1.97 -5.77
#